data_AF-A0A7K4EZ29-F1
#
_entry.id   AF-A0A7K4EZ29-F1
#
_cell.length_a   1.000
_cell.length_b   1.000
_cell.length_c   1.000
_cell.angle_alpha   90.00
_cell.angle_beta   90.00
_cell.angle_gamma   90.00
#
_symmetry.space_group_name_H-M   'P 1'
#
loop_
_entity.id
_entity.type
_entity.pdbx_description
1 polymer ?
#
loop_
_entity_poly.entity_id
_entity_poly.type
_entity_poly.pdbx_seq_one_letter_code
_entity_poly.pdbx_strand_id
1 'polypeptide(L)' 'MKNSDIKKLISQYKDTIIKQKKKNSDSFRLSEKLKEIEHKYYHETGRTLKSDLNNLKEN' A
#
# COMPACT_ATOMS: atom_id res chain seq x y z
N MET A 1 -13.86 7.95 0.06
CA MET A 1 -12.78 8.89 -0.33
C MET A 1 -12.90 9.25 -1.80
N LYS A 2 -12.30 10.37 -2.24
CA LYS A 2 -12.23 10.66 -3.69
C LYS A 2 -11.23 9.71 -4.34
N ASN A 3 -11.40 9.43 -5.63
CA ASN A 3 -10.46 8.60 -6.41
C ASN A 3 -8.99 9.05 -6.27
N SER A 4 -8.77 10.34 -6.03
CA SER A 4 -7.45 10.93 -5.77
C SER A 4 -6.77 10.40 -4.51
N ASP A 5 -7.54 10.13 -3.44
CA ASP A 5 -7.00 9.65 -2.17
C ASP A 5 -6.68 8.15 -2.24
N ILE A 6 -7.48 7.39 -3.00
CA ILE A 6 -7.23 5.97 -3.30
C ILE A 6 -5.89 5.83 -4.04
N LYS A 7 -5.64 6.64 -5.08
CA LYS A 7 -4.33 6.68 -5.77
C LYS A 7 -3.17 7.07 -4.84
N LYS A 8 -3.40 7.97 -3.88
CA LYS A 8 -2.42 8.35 -2.85
C LYS A 8 -2.11 7.19 -1.90
N LEU A 9 -3.12 6.42 -1.46
CA LEU A 9 -2.93 5.22 -0.63
C LEU A 9 -2.07 4.19 -1.37
N ILE A 10 -2.37 3.94 -2.65
CA ILE A 10 -1.62 3.01 -3.50
C ILE A 10 -0.15 3.47 -3.64
N SER A 11 0.09 4.75 -3.91
CA SER A 11 1.46 5.28 -4.03
C SER A 11 2.23 5.20 -2.71
N GLN A 12 1.58 5.53 -1.58
CA GLN A 12 2.18 5.42 -0.24
C GLN A 12 2.54 3.97 0.10
N TYR A 13 1.66 3.03 -0.22
CA TYR A 13 1.91 1.60 -0.02
C TYR A 13 3.11 1.13 -0.84
N LYS A 14 3.18 1.52 -2.13
CA LYS A 14 4.29 1.15 -3.03
C LYS A 14 5.63 1.69 -2.53
N ASP A 15 5.68 2.96 -2.14
CA ASP A 15 6.88 3.58 -1.55
C ASP A 15 7.31 2.90 -0.24
N THR A 16 6.33 2.56 0.60
CA THR A 16 6.57 1.87 1.87
C THR A 16 7.11 0.45 1.66
N ILE A 17 6.62 -0.31 0.67
CA ILE A 17 7.18 -1.61 0.29
C ILE A 17 8.61 -1.48 -0.25
N ILE A 18 8.88 -0.47 -1.10
CA ILE A 18 10.23 -0.22 -1.63
C ILE A 18 11.19 0.09 -0.47
N LYS A 19 10.76 0.92 0.48
CA LYS A 19 11.51 1.20 1.71
C LYS A 19 11.71 -0.03 2.57
N GLN A 20 10.69 -0.90 2.70
CA GLN A 20 10.77 -2.14 3.47
C GLN A 20 11.77 -3.14 2.86
N LYS A 21 11.85 -3.20 1.52
CA LYS A 21 12.87 -4.01 0.82
C LYS A 21 14.29 -3.49 0.98
N LYS A 22 14.48 -2.22 1.35
CA LYS A 22 15.80 -1.66 1.62
C LYS A 22 16.33 -2.23 2.94
N LYS A 23 17.54 -2.78 2.90
CA LYS A 23 18.22 -3.57 3.96
C LYS A 23 18.45 -2.83 5.31
N ASN A 24 17.96 -1.60 5.45
CA ASN A 24 18.28 -0.70 6.56
C ASN A 24 17.07 0.15 7.02
N SER A 25 15.85 -0.29 6.71
CA SER A 25 14.62 0.43 7.10
C SER A 25 13.87 -0.36 8.17
N ASP A 26 13.19 0.36 9.08
CA ASP A 26 12.31 -0.19 10.13
C ASP A 26 11.19 -1.08 9.56
N SER A 27 11.51 -2.31 9.19
CA SER A 27 10.60 -3.22 8.49
C SER A 27 9.33 -3.49 9.29
N PHE A 28 9.44 -3.55 10.62
CA PHE A 28 8.30 -3.68 11.54
C PHE A 28 7.37 -2.47 11.46
N ARG A 29 7.91 -1.26 11.62
CA ARG A 29 7.16 0.00 11.60
C ARG A 29 6.54 0.29 10.22
N LEU A 30 7.25 -0.07 9.16
CA LEU A 30 6.74 -0.02 7.79
C LEU A 30 5.63 -1.07 7.57
N SER A 31 5.76 -2.28 8.15
CA SER A 31 4.72 -3.31 8.05
C SER A 31 3.43 -2.92 8.76
N GLU A 32 3.48 -2.26 9.91
CA GLU A 32 2.28 -1.73 10.57
C GLU A 32 1.60 -0.66 9.70
N LYS A 33 2.39 0.24 9.13
CA LYS A 33 1.88 1.29 8.24
C LYS A 33 1.23 0.72 6.99
N LEU A 34 1.80 -0.36 6.42
CA LEU A 34 1.20 -1.08 5.29
C LEU A 34 -0.16 -1.68 5.67
N LYS A 35 -0.28 -2.30 6.86
CA LYS A 35 -1.56 -2.85 7.35
C LYS A 35 -2.61 -1.77 7.55
N GLU A 36 -2.26 -0.62 8.11
CA GLU A 36 -3.20 0.51 8.24
C GLU A 36 -3.71 1.02 6.88
N ILE A 37 -2.80 1.16 5.91
CA ILE A 37 -3.13 1.59 4.55
C ILE A 37 -4.05 0.57 3.87
N GLU A 38 -3.77 -0.73 4.04
CA GLU A 38 -4.57 -1.81 3.47
C GLU A 38 -5.97 -1.88 4.10
N HIS A 39 -6.07 -1.71 5.43
CA HIS A 39 -7.35 -1.69 6.13
C HIS A 39 -8.23 -0.51 5.70
N LYS A 40 -7.65 0.70 5.59
CA LYS A 40 -8.36 1.89 5.09
C LYS A 40 -8.82 1.70 3.65
N TYR A 41 -7.93 1.22 2.79
CA TYR A 41 -8.29 1.00 1.39
C TYR A 41 -9.37 -0.06 1.23
N TYR A 42 -9.32 -1.17 1.97
CA TYR A 42 -10.35 -2.21 1.95
C TYR A 42 -11.69 -1.70 2.45
N HIS A 43 -11.69 -0.94 3.55
CA HIS A 43 -12.90 -0.33 4.09
C HIS A 43 -13.59 0.60 3.08
N GLU A 44 -12.82 1.24 2.19
CA GLU A 44 -13.36 2.20 1.23
C GLU A 44 -13.65 1.64 -0.16
N THR A 45 -12.87 0.67 -0.62
CA THR A 45 -12.97 0.13 -1.99
C THR A 45 -13.56 -1.28 -2.02
N GLY A 46 -13.62 -1.95 -0.87
CA GLY A 46 -13.94 -3.38 -0.76
C GLY A 46 -12.89 -4.30 -1.38
N ARG A 47 -11.73 -3.77 -1.81
CA ARG A 47 -10.66 -4.52 -2.49
C ARG A 47 -9.39 -4.52 -1.67
N THR A 48 -8.59 -5.58 -1.81
CA THR A 48 -7.27 -5.64 -1.18
C THR A 48 -6.25 -4.91 -2.05
N LEU A 49 -5.59 -3.92 -1.45
CA LEU A 49 -4.60 -3.07 -2.12
C LEU A 49 -3.44 -3.92 -2.68
N LYS A 50 -3.08 -5.02 -2.00
CA LYS A 50 -2.12 -6.02 -2.49
C LYS A 50 -2.51 -6.63 -3.84
N SER A 51 -3.80 -6.87 -4.10
CA SER A 51 -4.28 -7.43 -5.36
C SER A 51 -4.18 -6.43 -6.50
N ASP A 52 -4.52 -5.16 -6.22
CA ASP A 52 -4.42 -4.05 -7.16
C ASP A 52 -2.94 -3.78 -7.53
N LEU A 53 -2.06 -3.78 -6.53
CA LEU A 53 -0.62 -3.57 -6.74
C LEU A 53 0.05 -4.69 -7.54
N ASN A 54 -0.42 -5.93 -7.38
CA ASN A 54 0.11 -7.07 -8.11
C ASN A 54 -0.37 -7.07 -9.57
N ASN A 55 -1.60 -6.64 -9.82
CA ASN A 55 -2.12 -6.42 -11.18
C ASN A 55 -1.39 -5.29 -11.92
N LEU A 56 -0.93 -4.26 -11.21
CA LEU A 56 -0.14 -3.14 -11.77
C LEU A 56 1.28 -3.53 -12.25
N LYS A 57 1.75 -4.76 -12.01
CA LYS A 57 3.06 -5.24 -12.45
C LYS A 57 3.04 -5.99 -13.80
N GLU A 58 1.87 -6.30 -14.34
CA GLU A 58 1.72 -7.10 -15.56
C GLU A 58 1.27 -6.27 -16.77
N ASN A 59 1.90 -5.12 -17.00
CA ASN A 59 1.80 -4.42 -18.29
C ASN A 59 3.06 -3.62 -18.62
#